data_AF-A0AAD1M021-F1
#
_entry.id   AF-A0AAD1M021-F1
#
_cell.length_a   1.000
_cell.length_b   1.000
_cell.length_c   1.000
_cell.angle_alpha   90.00
_cell.angle_beta   90.00
_cell.angle_gamma   90.00
#
_symmetry.space_group_name_H-M   'P 1'
#
loop_
_entity.id
_entity.type
_entity.pdbx_description
1 polymer ?
#
loop_
_entity_poly.entity_id
_entity_poly.type
_entity_poly.pdbx_seq_one_letter_code
_entity_poly.pdbx_strand_id
1 'polypeptide(L)'
;MIHNRQADTEVLDVLRAEGAPETVILHCFSSGPAMARSCVDVGWWLSLAGTVSFRNAGELRDAVVLVPTDQLLVETDAPYLTPHPYRGAANEPYCLPYTVRALAELLQRPAQDLAQATTANAHRAYRLVAGS
;
A
#
# COMPACT_ATOMS: atom_id res chain seq x y z
N MET A 1 -10.42 2.72 6.45
CA MET A 1 -9.81 2.69 5.12
C MET A 1 -10.23 3.94 4.37
N ILE A 2 -9.30 4.62 3.72
CA ILE A 2 -9.51 5.89 3.02
C ILE A 2 -9.01 5.72 1.59
N HIS A 3 -9.85 6.12 0.63
CA HIS A 3 -9.46 6.26 -0.77
C HIS A 3 -9.04 7.71 -1.03
N ASN A 4 -7.95 7.88 -1.77
CA ASN A 4 -7.47 9.19 -2.19
C ASN A 4 -7.00 9.11 -3.65
N ARG A 5 -7.40 10.09 -4.45
CA ARG A 5 -6.89 10.32 -5.80
C ARG A 5 -6.77 11.83 -6.01
N GLN A 6 -5.53 12.30 -6.11
CA GLN A 6 -5.22 13.71 -6.39
C GLN A 6 -5.85 14.70 -5.38
N ALA A 7 -6.04 14.28 -4.14
CA ALA A 7 -6.63 15.07 -3.06
C ALA A 7 -5.81 14.94 -1.76
N ASP A 8 -4.49 14.81 -1.90
CA ASP A 8 -3.55 14.57 -0.79
C ASP A 8 -3.73 15.61 0.32
N THR A 9 -3.77 16.90 -0.03
CA THR A 9 -3.88 18.01 0.92
C THR A 9 -5.23 17.98 1.62
N GLU A 10 -6.31 17.85 0.87
CA GLU A 10 -7.68 17.88 1.39
C GLU A 10 -7.93 16.72 2.37
N VAL A 11 -7.44 15.52 2.03
CA VAL A 11 -7.54 14.34 2.91
C VAL A 11 -6.77 14.57 4.22
N LEU A 12 -5.53 15.07 4.13
CA LEU A 12 -4.73 15.35 5.32
C LEU A 12 -5.34 16.44 6.20
N ASP A 13 -5.90 17.49 5.59
CA ASP A 13 -6.50 18.59 6.32
C ASP A 13 -7.75 18.15 7.08
N VAL A 14 -8.62 17.35 6.47
CA VAL A 14 -9.79 16.78 7.17
C VAL A 14 -9.35 15.88 8.32
N LEU A 15 -8.37 15.00 8.12
CA LEU A 15 -7.89 14.10 9.17
C LEU A 15 -7.23 14.85 10.34
N ARG A 16 -6.61 16.01 10.09
CA ARG A 16 -6.07 16.87 11.14
C ARG A 16 -7.14 17.67 11.85
N ALA A 17 -8.10 18.22 11.12
CA ALA A 17 -9.14 19.09 11.66
C ALA A 17 -10.14 18.32 12.53
N GLU A 18 -10.60 17.17 12.05
CA GLU A 18 -11.61 16.36 12.74
C GLU A 18 -11.01 15.32 13.70
N GLY A 19 -9.69 15.10 13.59
CA GLY A 19 -9.00 14.04 14.28
C GLY A 19 -9.09 12.71 13.52
N ALA A 20 -7.93 12.08 13.31
CA ALA A 20 -7.86 10.80 12.64
C ALA A 20 -8.40 9.67 13.55
N PRO A 21 -9.07 8.65 12.97
CA PRO A 21 -9.43 7.45 13.72
C PRO A 21 -8.17 6.71 14.19
N GLU A 22 -8.34 5.82 15.17
CA GLU A 22 -7.25 5.03 15.75
C GLU A 22 -6.43 4.27 14.68
N THR A 23 -7.12 3.71 13.67
CA THR A 23 -6.49 3.02 12.55
C THR A 23 -6.84 3.71 11.24
N VAL A 24 -5.83 4.25 10.57
CA VAL A 24 -5.94 4.81 9.22
C VAL A 24 -5.19 3.93 8.23
N ILE A 25 -5.88 3.54 7.16
CA ILE A 25 -5.32 2.76 6.06
C ILE A 25 -5.60 3.54 4.78
N LEU A 26 -4.55 4.02 4.11
CA LEU A 26 -4.64 4.59 2.78
C LEU A 26 -4.64 3.43 1.79
N HIS A 27 -5.83 3.10 1.31
CA HIS A 27 -6.01 2.07 0.30
C HIS A 27 -5.64 2.61 -1.08
N CYS A 28 -5.11 1.72 -1.91
CA CYS A 28 -4.59 1.95 -3.24
C CYS A 28 -3.67 3.18 -3.25
N PHE A 29 -2.74 3.22 -2.31
CA PHE A 29 -1.81 4.34 -2.17
C PHE A 29 -1.08 4.53 -3.50
N SER A 30 -1.23 5.73 -4.07
CA SER A 30 -0.74 6.09 -5.41
C SER A 30 -0.17 7.51 -5.46
N SER A 31 0.05 8.13 -4.30
CA SER A 31 0.64 9.45 -4.15
C SER A 31 2.18 9.40 -4.10
N GLY A 32 2.81 10.59 -4.10
CA GLY A 32 4.26 10.73 -4.07
C GLY A 32 4.90 10.77 -2.68
N PRO A 33 6.22 11.00 -2.60
CA PRO A 33 7.01 10.94 -1.36
C PRO A 33 6.52 11.86 -0.23
N ALA A 34 5.96 13.02 -0.56
CA ALA A 34 5.47 13.98 0.44
C ALA A 34 4.27 13.43 1.23
N MET A 35 3.31 12.82 0.53
CA MET A 35 2.16 12.17 1.16
C MET A 35 2.61 10.96 1.97
N ALA A 36 3.51 10.13 1.44
CA ALA A 36 4.01 8.95 2.16
C ALA A 36 4.66 9.33 3.49
N ARG A 37 5.54 10.33 3.53
CA ARG A 37 6.13 10.84 4.78
C ARG A 37 5.06 11.30 5.76
N SER A 38 4.12 12.12 5.29
CA SER A 38 3.03 12.64 6.13
C SER A 38 2.22 11.53 6.79
N CYS A 39 1.96 10.43 6.08
CA CYS A 39 1.25 9.27 6.62
C CYS A 39 2.12 8.45 7.59
N VAL A 40 3.38 8.20 7.22
CA VAL A 40 4.32 7.37 8.00
C VAL A 40 4.66 8.01 9.34
N ASP A 41 4.83 9.33 9.37
CA ASP A 41 5.20 10.10 10.57
C ASP A 41 4.15 9.97 11.69
N VAL A 42 2.90 9.70 11.31
CA VAL A 42 1.76 9.51 12.24
C VAL A 42 1.32 8.05 12.37
N GLY A 43 2.10 7.11 11.82
CA GLY A 43 1.88 5.67 11.98
C GLY A 43 0.74 5.11 11.13
N TRP A 44 0.37 5.76 10.03
CA TRP A 44 -0.70 5.27 9.16
C TRP A 44 -0.22 4.22 8.16
N TRP A 45 -1.10 3.27 7.88
CA TRP A 45 -0.80 2.17 6.97
C TRP A 45 -0.97 2.59 5.51
N LEU A 46 -0.03 2.20 4.65
CA LEU A 46 -0.11 2.41 3.21
C LEU A 46 -0.31 1.07 2.51
N SER A 47 -1.43 0.91 1.81
CA SER A 47 -1.76 -0.31 1.07
C SER A 47 -1.42 -0.15 -0.41
N LEU A 48 -0.57 -1.04 -0.92
CA LEU A 48 -0.02 -0.95 -2.27
C LEU A 48 -0.68 -1.99 -3.18
N ALA A 49 -1.28 -1.51 -4.27
CA ALA A 49 -1.87 -2.32 -5.33
C ALA A 49 -0.86 -2.59 -6.46
N GLY A 50 -1.31 -3.28 -7.52
CA GLY A 50 -0.46 -3.67 -8.65
C GLY A 50 0.22 -2.51 -9.40
N THR A 51 -0.23 -1.26 -9.21
CA THR A 51 0.40 -0.05 -9.77
C THR A 51 1.87 0.11 -9.41
N VAL A 52 2.31 -0.39 -8.24
CA VAL A 52 3.73 -0.32 -7.83
C VAL A 52 4.66 -1.11 -8.76
N SER A 53 4.12 -2.11 -9.47
CA SER A 53 4.85 -2.87 -10.49
C SER A 53 5.03 -2.10 -11.81
N PHE A 54 4.38 -0.94 -11.98
CA PHE A 54 4.43 -0.18 -13.22
C PHE A 54 5.69 0.68 -13.26
N ARG A 55 6.53 0.47 -14.27
CA ARG A 55 7.81 1.19 -14.42
C ARG A 55 7.65 2.71 -14.56
N ASN A 56 6.50 3.18 -15.04
CA ASN A 56 6.21 4.60 -15.20
C ASN A 56 5.59 5.26 -13.95
N ALA A 57 5.33 4.50 -12.88
CA ALA A 57 4.82 5.04 -11.62
C ALA A 57 5.96 5.55 -10.72
N GLY A 58 6.79 6.47 -11.24
CA GLY A 58 8.01 6.96 -10.58
C GLY A 58 7.77 7.49 -9.16
N GLU A 59 6.88 8.49 -9.02
CA GLU A 59 6.54 9.10 -7.73
C GLU A 59 6.07 8.08 -6.68
N LEU A 60 5.23 7.12 -7.08
CA LEU A 60 4.77 6.05 -6.19
C LEU A 60 5.93 5.16 -5.76
N ARG A 61 6.81 4.78 -6.69
CA ARG A 61 7.96 3.92 -6.39
C ARG A 61 8.95 4.63 -5.46
N ASP A 62 9.19 5.92 -5.67
CA ASP A 62 10.01 6.75 -4.80
C ASP A 62 9.39 6.88 -3.40
N ALA A 63 8.05 7.00 -3.33
CA ALA A 63 7.33 7.04 -2.07
C ALA A 63 7.45 5.74 -1.27
N VAL A 64 7.33 4.59 -1.93
CA VAL A 64 7.38 3.25 -1.30
C VAL A 64 8.69 2.99 -0.57
N VAL A 65 9.82 3.49 -1.08
CA VAL A 65 11.14 3.33 -0.43
C VAL A 65 11.20 4.03 0.94
N LEU A 66 10.34 5.02 1.18
CA LEU A 66 10.27 5.74 2.44
C LEU A 66 9.36 5.07 3.48
N VAL A 67 8.60 4.05 3.09
CA VAL A 67 7.60 3.44 3.95
C VAL A 67 8.24 2.32 4.78
N PRO A 68 8.20 2.41 6.13
CA PRO A 68 8.64 1.33 6.99
C PRO A 68 7.90 0.04 6.68
N THR A 69 8.63 -1.09 6.70
CA THR A 69 8.05 -2.40 6.38
C THR A 69 6.88 -2.74 7.30
N ASP A 70 6.88 -2.27 8.54
CA ASP A 70 5.83 -2.49 9.53
C ASP A 70 4.61 -1.57 9.38
N GLN A 71 4.59 -0.70 8.36
CA GLN A 71 3.45 0.14 7.94
C GLN A 71 2.96 -0.17 6.51
N LEU A 72 3.61 -1.12 5.82
CA LEU A 72 3.22 -1.56 4.48
C LEU A 72 2.08 -2.58 4.52
N LEU A 73 1.07 -2.37 3.69
CA LEU A 73 0.05 -3.36 3.34
C LEU A 73 0.11 -3.63 1.83
N VAL A 74 -0.44 -4.77 1.41
CA VAL A 74 -0.55 -5.14 -0.01
C VAL A 74 -1.98 -5.54 -0.32
N GLU A 75 -2.40 -5.23 -1.54
CA GLU A 75 -3.72 -5.57 -2.03
C GLU A 75 -3.71 -5.73 -3.55
N THR A 76 -4.87 -6.13 -4.09
CA THR A 76 -5.07 -6.22 -5.53
C THR A 76 -5.85 -5.03 -6.08
N ASP A 77 -6.83 -4.52 -5.33
CA ASP A 77 -7.89 -3.66 -5.85
C ASP A 77 -8.65 -4.29 -7.03
N ALA A 78 -8.82 -5.62 -6.97
CA ALA A 78 -9.56 -6.38 -7.96
C ALA A 78 -11.01 -5.83 -8.12
N PRO A 79 -11.52 -5.72 -9.36
CA PRO A 79 -11.00 -6.29 -10.61
C PRO A 79 -9.99 -5.41 -11.37
N TYR A 80 -9.53 -4.31 -10.78
CA TYR A 80 -8.69 -3.30 -11.42
C TYR A 80 -7.19 -3.48 -11.13
N LEU A 81 -6.35 -2.66 -11.76
CA LEU A 81 -4.93 -2.48 -11.41
C LEU A 81 -4.06 -3.74 -11.48
N THR A 82 -4.32 -4.61 -12.45
CA THR A 82 -3.56 -5.84 -12.66
C THR A 82 -2.05 -5.57 -12.76
N PRO A 83 -1.23 -6.23 -11.93
CA PRO A 83 0.22 -5.98 -11.89
C PRO A 83 0.93 -6.42 -13.19
N HIS A 84 2.09 -5.83 -13.47
CA HIS A 84 2.99 -6.28 -14.53
C HIS A 84 3.41 -7.75 -14.30
N PRO A 85 3.52 -8.59 -15.35
CA PRO A 85 3.37 -8.28 -16.78
C PRO A 85 1.94 -8.30 -17.34
N TYR A 86 0.92 -8.52 -16.52
CA TYR A 86 -0.45 -8.81 -16.97
C TYR A 86 -1.37 -7.59 -17.09
N ARG A 87 -0.80 -6.39 -17.28
CA ARG A 87 -1.59 -5.15 -17.44
C ARG A 87 -2.61 -5.30 -18.57
N GLY A 88 -3.84 -4.87 -18.33
CA GLY A 88 -4.95 -4.95 -19.29
C GLY A 88 -5.81 -6.22 -19.19
N ALA A 89 -5.38 -7.24 -18.44
CA ALA A 89 -6.25 -8.34 -18.02
C ALA A 89 -7.06 -7.96 -16.77
N ALA A 90 -8.09 -8.73 -16.44
CA ALA A 90 -8.80 -8.59 -15.17
C ALA A 90 -7.90 -8.98 -13.99
N ASN A 91 -8.03 -8.26 -12.87
CA ASN A 91 -7.30 -8.57 -11.64
C ASN A 91 -8.15 -9.43 -10.70
N GLU A 92 -7.49 -10.23 -9.88
CA GLU A 92 -8.11 -11.14 -8.91
C GLU A 92 -7.19 -11.34 -7.71
N PRO A 93 -7.67 -11.82 -6.55
CA PRO A 93 -6.85 -12.06 -5.36
C PRO A 93 -5.60 -12.91 -5.60
N TYR A 94 -5.65 -13.88 -6.54
CA TYR A 94 -4.49 -14.72 -6.86
C TYR A 94 -3.33 -13.95 -7.48
N CYS A 95 -3.55 -12.72 -7.96
CA CYS A 95 -2.52 -11.85 -8.53
C CYS A 95 -1.70 -11.11 -7.46
N LEU A 96 -2.13 -11.12 -6.19
CA LEU A 96 -1.43 -10.46 -5.07
C LEU A 96 0.08 -10.78 -5.00
N PRO A 97 0.55 -12.03 -5.23
CA PRO A 97 1.98 -12.35 -5.20
C PRO A 97 2.80 -11.58 -6.23
N TYR A 98 2.23 -11.13 -7.35
CA TYR A 98 2.96 -10.30 -8.32
C TYR A 98 3.20 -8.88 -7.78
N THR A 99 2.23 -8.30 -7.07
CA THR A 99 2.42 -7.03 -6.35
C THR A 99 3.52 -7.16 -5.30
N VAL A 100 3.49 -8.24 -4.50
CA VAL A 100 4.51 -8.48 -3.46
C VAL A 100 5.91 -8.63 -4.07
N ARG A 101 6.06 -9.37 -5.18
CA ARG A 101 7.35 -9.52 -5.87
C ARG A 101 7.88 -8.18 -6.38
N ALA A 102 7.02 -7.36 -6.99
CA ALA A 102 7.41 -6.04 -7.47
C ALA A 102 7.89 -5.11 -6.33
N LEU A 103 7.22 -5.16 -5.18
CA LEU A 103 7.66 -4.43 -3.99
C LEU A 103 8.97 -4.97 -3.43
N ALA A 104 9.13 -6.29 -3.38
CA ALA A 104 10.34 -6.95 -2.89
C ALA A 104 11.56 -6.58 -3.72
N GLU A 105 11.42 -6.55 -5.05
CA GLU A 105 12.44 -6.04 -5.97
C GLU A 105 12.79 -4.57 -5.70
N LEU A 106 11.77 -3.72 -5.54
CA LEU A 106 11.95 -2.28 -5.28
C LEU A 106 12.66 -2.01 -3.94
N LEU A 107 12.32 -2.78 -2.90
CA LEU A 107 12.87 -2.64 -1.56
C LEU A 107 14.16 -3.44 -1.35
N GLN A 108 14.61 -4.20 -2.36
CA GLN A 108 15.77 -5.10 -2.27
C GLN A 108 15.67 -6.10 -1.10
N ARG A 109 14.50 -6.72 -0.94
CA ARG A 109 14.22 -7.72 0.11
C ARG A 109 13.71 -9.04 -0.47
N PRO A 110 13.84 -10.16 0.24
CA PRO A 110 13.18 -11.40 -0.16
C PRO A 110 11.66 -11.23 -0.18
N ALA A 111 11.01 -11.70 -1.26
CA ALA A 111 9.55 -11.61 -1.38
C ALA A 111 8.81 -12.38 -0.28
N GLN A 112 9.40 -13.47 0.23
CA GLN A 112 8.87 -14.23 1.35
C GLN A 112 8.82 -13.41 2.64
N ASP A 113 9.90 -12.69 2.96
CA ASP A 113 9.97 -11.83 4.15
C ASP A 113 8.95 -10.69 4.06
N LEU A 114 8.80 -10.10 2.86
CA LEU A 114 7.81 -9.07 2.65
C LEU A 114 6.38 -9.62 2.77
N ALA A 115 6.10 -10.79 2.21
CA ALA A 115 4.80 -11.45 2.35
C ALA A 115 4.46 -11.74 3.82
N GLN A 116 5.42 -12.24 4.60
CA GLN A 116 5.24 -12.50 6.03
C GLN A 116 4.98 -11.20 6.80
N ALA A 117 5.78 -10.16 6.54
CA ALA A 117 5.62 -8.87 7.17
C ALA A 117 4.25 -8.25 6.85
N THR A 118 3.86 -8.17 5.57
CA THR A 118 2.58 -7.56 5.18
C THR A 118 1.37 -8.39 5.61
N THR A 119 1.50 -9.72 5.72
CA THR A 119 0.48 -10.57 6.35
C THR A 119 0.32 -10.24 7.83
N ALA A 120 1.41 -10.18 8.59
CA ALA A 120 1.38 -9.81 10.00
C ALA A 120 0.83 -8.37 10.21
N ASN A 121 1.17 -7.46 9.30
CA ASN A 121 0.65 -6.09 9.28
C ASN A 121 -0.86 -6.08 9.04
N ALA A 122 -1.37 -6.86 8.09
CA ALA A 122 -2.80 -6.98 7.83
C ALA A 122 -3.55 -7.52 9.06
N HIS A 123 -2.99 -8.51 9.76
CA HIS A 123 -3.55 -8.97 11.03
C HIS A 123 -3.64 -7.87 12.08
N ARG A 124 -2.60 -7.03 12.23
CA ARG A 124 -2.62 -5.90 13.18
C ARG A 124 -3.59 -4.81 12.76
N ALA A 125 -3.50 -4.36 11.51
CA ALA A 125 -4.28 -3.24 10.97
C ALA A 125 -5.79 -3.54 10.96
N TYR A 126 -6.18 -4.75 10.55
CA TYR A 126 -7.57 -5.16 10.46
C TYR A 126 -8.06 -5.94 11.69
N ARG A 127 -7.21 -6.13 12.71
CA ARG A 127 -7.50 -6.92 13.91
C ARG A 127 -8.03 -8.32 13.57
N LEU A 128 -7.43 -8.96 12.56
CA LEU A 128 -7.84 -10.29 12.12
C LEU A 128 -7.36 -11.33 13.12
N VAL A 129 -8.26 -12.22 13.53
CA VAL A 129 -7.90 -13.38 14.35
C VAL A 129 -6.97 -14.27 13.54
N ALA A 130 -5.83 -14.66 14.11
CA ALA A 130 -4.99 -15.68 13.49
C ALA A 130 -5.83 -16.96 13.37
N GLY A 131 -6.00 -17.45 12.14
CA GLY A 131 -6.72 -18.70 11.91
C GLY A 131 -6.05 -19.82 12.71
N SER A 132 -6.86 -20.53 13.49
CA SER A 132 -6.51 -21.75 14.23
C SER A 132 -6.03 -22.86 13.30
#